data_AF-A0A0J8WYN4-F1
#
_entry.id   AF-A0A0J8WYN4-F1
#
_cell.length_a   1.000
_cell.length_b   1.000
_cell.length_c   1.000
_cell.angle_alpha   90.00
_cell.angle_beta   90.00
_cell.angle_gamma   90.00
#
_symmetry.space_group_name_H-M   'P 1'
#
loop_
_entity.id
_entity.type
_entity.pdbx_description
1 polymer ?
#
loop_
_entity_poly.entity_id
_entity_poly.type
_entity_poly.pdbx_seq_one_letter_code
_entity_poly.pdbx_strand_id
1 'polypeptide(L)'
;MAQNRRRVDDTADSAGYTAWDCGRCGKEVRRYRGTSDVDCNNCGACYNASGQRLRDDWRGNPSNYDDTISDMDGYEIQHSGR
;
A
#
# COMPACT_ATOMS: atom_id res chain seq x y z
N MET A 1 -12.03 -0.82 -1.82
CA MET A 1 -11.49 -0.85 -0.44
C MET A 1 -11.13 -2.29 -0.07
N ALA A 2 -10.26 -2.49 0.92
CA ALA A 2 -9.87 -3.81 1.42
C ALA A 2 -11.10 -4.66 1.81
N GLN A 3 -11.08 -5.93 1.44
CA GLN A 3 -12.11 -6.92 1.76
C GLN A 3 -11.66 -7.79 2.93
N ASN A 4 -12.60 -8.29 3.73
CA ASN A 4 -12.32 -9.15 4.88
C ASN A 4 -11.29 -8.55 5.87
N ARG A 5 -11.39 -7.24 6.10
CA ARG A 5 -10.49 -6.51 7.01
C ARG A 5 -10.73 -6.97 8.44
N ARG A 6 -9.67 -7.39 9.11
CA ARG A 6 -9.68 -7.75 10.53
C ARG A 6 -8.45 -7.20 11.25
N ARG A 7 -8.61 -6.96 12.55
CA ARG A 7 -7.51 -6.59 13.44
C ARG A 7 -7.22 -7.76 14.36
N VAL A 8 -5.93 -8.05 14.52
CA VAL A 8 -5.38 -9.00 15.49
C VAL A 8 -4.59 -8.16 16.48
N ASP A 9 -4.95 -8.25 17.77
CA ASP A 9 -4.30 -7.48 18.81
C ASP A 9 -2.97 -8.12 19.25
N ASP A 10 -2.17 -7.32 19.95
CA ASP A 10 -0.92 -7.76 20.54
C ASP A 10 -1.16 -8.87 21.58
N THR A 11 -0.25 -9.82 21.64
CA THR A 11 -0.20 -10.88 22.67
C THR A 11 1.15 -10.83 23.37
N ALA A 12 1.33 -11.62 24.43
CA ALA A 12 2.63 -11.72 25.12
C ALA A 12 3.76 -12.16 24.17
N ASP A 13 3.43 -12.98 23.17
CA ASP A 13 4.42 -13.66 22.31
C ASP A 13 4.50 -13.08 20.88
N SER A 14 3.60 -12.16 20.51
CA SER A 14 3.50 -11.68 19.13
C SER A 14 2.84 -10.30 19.01
N ALA A 15 3.42 -9.47 18.15
CA ALA A 15 2.87 -8.16 17.80
C ALA A 15 1.58 -8.28 16.98
N GLY A 16 0.63 -7.40 17.28
CA GLY A 16 -0.64 -7.27 16.59
C GLY A 16 -0.47 -6.74 15.17
N TYR A 17 -1.44 -7.06 14.32
CA TYR A 17 -1.48 -6.62 12.93
C TYR A 17 -2.92 -6.48 12.43
N THR A 18 -3.10 -5.69 11.39
CA THR A 18 -4.32 -5.67 10.59
C THR A 18 -4.12 -6.53 9.36
N ALA A 19 -5.11 -7.35 9.00
CA ALA A 19 -5.06 -8.18 7.82
C ALA A 19 -6.30 -7.98 6.94
N TRP A 20 -6.13 -8.20 5.64
CA TRP A 20 -7.19 -8.19 4.64
C TRP A 20 -6.82 -9.03 3.43
N ASP A 21 -7.80 -9.31 2.58
CA ASP A 21 -7.57 -10.04 1.34
C ASP A 21 -7.04 -9.10 0.25
N CYS A 22 -5.96 -9.52 -0.40
CA CYS A 22 -5.43 -8.83 -1.57
C CYS A 22 -6.47 -8.86 -2.69
N GLY A 23 -7.01 -7.69 -3.05
CA GLY A 23 -7.91 -7.55 -4.19
C GLY A 23 -7.34 -7.92 -5.57
N ARG A 24 -6.04 -8.23 -5.70
CA ARG A 24 -5.43 -8.73 -6.95
C ARG A 24 -5.30 -10.26 -6.99
N CYS A 25 -4.84 -10.89 -5.91
CA CYS A 25 -4.53 -12.33 -5.90
C CYS A 25 -5.29 -13.14 -4.84
N GLY A 26 -6.14 -12.50 -4.03
CA GLY A 26 -6.93 -13.13 -2.96
C GLY A 26 -6.13 -13.60 -1.74
N LYS A 27 -4.80 -13.45 -1.73
CA LYS A 27 -3.96 -13.82 -0.57
C LYS A 27 -3.98 -12.75 0.50
N GLU A 28 -3.75 -13.17 1.73
CA GLU A 28 -3.70 -12.28 2.88
C GLU A 28 -2.56 -11.26 2.78
N VAL A 29 -2.88 -10.00 3.05
CA VAL A 29 -1.93 -8.92 3.33
C VAL A 29 -1.95 -8.66 4.82
N ARG A 30 -0.77 -8.52 5.44
CA ARG A 30 -0.62 -8.17 6.86
C ARG A 30 0.08 -6.84 6.99
N ARG A 31 -0.52 -5.92 7.75
CA ARG A 31 0.08 -4.63 8.11
C ARG A 31 0.25 -4.55 9.62
N TYR A 32 1.49 -4.37 10.06
CA TYR A 32 1.81 -4.18 11.47
C TYR A 32 1.57 -2.74 11.90
N ARG A 33 1.36 -2.53 13.19
CA ARG A 33 1.22 -1.18 13.74
C ARG A 33 2.51 -0.38 13.50
N GLY A 34 2.37 0.87 13.07
CA GLY A 34 3.50 1.77 12.81
C GLY A 34 4.11 1.67 11.41
N THR A 35 3.66 0.74 10.55
CA THR A 35 4.14 0.68 9.16
C THR A 35 3.32 1.59 8.24
N SER A 36 3.89 2.05 7.13
CA SER A 36 3.18 2.86 6.13
C SER A 36 2.33 1.96 5.21
N ASP A 37 2.53 2.10 3.91
CA ASP A 37 2.12 1.18 2.86
C ASP A 37 2.75 -0.20 3.05
N VAL A 38 2.05 -1.21 2.54
CA VAL A 38 2.49 -2.61 2.58
C VAL A 38 2.21 -3.29 1.26
N ASP A 39 3.16 -4.12 0.83
CA ASP A 39 3.03 -4.92 -0.38
C ASP A 39 2.45 -6.30 -0.05
N CYS A 40 1.61 -6.81 -0.95
CA CYS A 40 1.22 -8.21 -0.91
C CYS A 40 2.42 -9.07 -1.29
N ASN A 41 2.94 -9.85 -0.34
CA ASN A 41 4.08 -10.75 -0.54
C ASN A 41 3.90 -11.77 -1.68
N ASN A 42 2.68 -11.99 -2.15
CA ASN A 42 2.39 -12.94 -3.23
C ASN A 42 2.36 -12.32 -4.64
N CYS A 43 1.99 -11.05 -4.79
CA CYS A 43 1.80 -10.44 -6.12
C CYS A 43 2.32 -9.00 -6.27
N GLY A 44 2.90 -8.44 -5.21
CA GLY A 44 3.46 -7.08 -5.22
C GLY A 44 2.41 -5.95 -5.23
N ALA A 45 1.11 -6.26 -5.18
CA ALA A 45 0.08 -5.23 -5.08
C ALA A 45 0.25 -4.46 -3.75
N CYS A 46 0.36 -3.14 -3.84
CA CYS A 46 0.60 -2.27 -2.70
C CYS A 46 -0.69 -1.68 -2.14
N TYR A 47 -0.74 -1.49 -0.82
CA TYR A 47 -1.89 -0.96 -0.10
C TYR A 47 -1.44 0.07 0.94
N ASN A 48 -2.18 1.17 1.09
CA ASN A 48 -1.92 2.14 2.15
C ASN A 48 -2.39 1.63 3.53
N ALA A 49 -2.14 2.44 4.57
CA ALA A 49 -2.51 2.12 5.95
C ALA A 49 -4.01 1.87 6.18
N SER A 50 -4.86 2.43 5.31
CA SER A 50 -6.32 2.26 5.33
C SER A 50 -6.79 1.04 4.53
N GLY A 51 -5.88 0.27 3.93
CA GLY A 51 -6.21 -0.89 3.09
C GLY A 51 -6.73 -0.52 1.70
N GLN A 52 -6.48 0.70 1.22
CA GLN A 52 -6.79 1.07 -0.16
C GLN A 52 -5.66 0.61 -1.07
N ARG A 53 -6.01 -0.05 -2.19
CA ARG A 53 -5.04 -0.48 -3.20
C ARG A 53 -4.43 0.75 -3.88
N LEU A 54 -3.11 0.83 -3.90
CA LEU A 54 -2.36 1.81 -4.66
C LEU A 54 -2.19 1.35 -6.11
N ARG A 55 -1.99 2.30 -7.02
CA ARG A 55 -1.70 2.00 -8.43
C ARG A 55 -0.37 1.25 -8.55
N ASP A 56 -0.23 0.34 -9.50
CA ASP A 56 0.96 -0.51 -9.60
C ASP A 56 2.25 0.31 -9.83
N ASP A 57 2.16 1.48 -10.46
CA ASP A 57 3.26 2.37 -10.80
C ASP A 57 3.37 3.60 -9.87
N TRP A 58 2.64 3.64 -8.74
CA TRP A 58 2.57 4.82 -7.87
C TRP A 58 3.93 5.32 -7.37
N ARG A 59 4.89 4.41 -7.15
CA ARG A 59 6.25 4.73 -6.68
C ARG A 59 7.08 5.49 -7.71
N GLY A 60 6.71 5.43 -8.99
CA GLY A 60 7.38 6.15 -10.06
C GLY A 60 7.00 7.63 -10.14
N ASN A 61 6.07 8.13 -9.33
CA ASN A 61 5.75 9.55 -9.28
C ASN A 61 6.93 10.33 -8.67
N PRO A 62 7.57 11.28 -9.39
CA PRO A 62 8.71 12.05 -8.89
C PRO A 62 8.38 12.90 -7.66
N SER A 63 7.10 13.27 -7.44
CA SER A 63 6.69 13.99 -6.22
C SER A 63 6.93 13.19 -4.93
N ASN A 64 7.14 11.87 -5.02
CA ASN A 64 7.52 11.04 -3.88
C ASN A 64 8.92 11.39 -3.32
N TYR A 65 9.76 12.05 -4.13
CA TYR A 65 11.18 12.27 -3.83
C TYR A 65 11.64 13.73 -4.02
N ASP A 66 10.86 14.55 -4.73
CA ASP A 66 11.11 15.96 -4.97
C ASP A 66 9.94 16.80 -4.46
N ASP A 67 10.17 17.57 -3.40
CA ASP A 67 9.16 18.40 -2.73
C ASP A 67 8.79 19.66 -3.52
N THR A 68 9.49 19.95 -4.62
CA THR A 68 9.15 21.04 -5.54
C THR A 68 8.13 20.61 -6.61
N ILE A 69 7.85 19.31 -6.71
CA ILE A 69 6.91 18.74 -7.68
C ILE A 69 5.60 18.36 -6.97
N SER A 70 4.49 18.92 -7.44
CA SER A 70 3.14 18.55 -6.96
C SER A 70 2.79 17.11 -7.33
N ASP A 71 1.94 16.47 -6.53
CA ASP A 71 1.38 15.13 -6.80
C ASP A 71 0.81 14.99 -8.22
N MET A 72 0.13 16.04 -8.70
CA MET A 72 -0.46 16.08 -10.03
C MET A 72 0.59 16.25 -11.12
N ASP A 73 1.52 17.20 -10.96
CA ASP A 73 2.59 17.44 -11.94
C ASP A 73 3.47 16.22 -12.10
N GLY A 74 3.81 15.56 -10.99
CA GLY A 74 4.60 14.33 -11.02
C GLY A 74 3.84 13.16 -11.66
N TYR A 75 2.52 13.07 -11.45
CA TYR A 75 1.68 12.13 -12.21
C TYR A 75 1.77 12.40 -13.72
N GLU A 76 1.61 13.66 -14.13
CA GLU A 76 1.69 14.04 -15.55
C GLU A 76 3.07 13.75 -16.14
N ILE A 77 4.16 14.10 -15.46
CA ILE A 77 5.55 13.79 -15.88
C ILE A 77 5.72 12.28 -16.11
N GLN A 78 5.24 11.45 -15.18
CA GLN A 78 5.34 9.99 -15.29
C GLN A 78 4.56 9.42 -16.50
N HIS A 79 3.53 10.10 -16.99
CA HIS A 79 2.63 9.59 -18.04
C HIS A 79 2.77 10.33 -19.38
N SER A 80 3.52 11.44 -19.43
CA SER A 80 3.69 12.28 -20.62
C SER A 80 4.37 11.58 -21.81
N GLY A 81 5.02 10.43 -21.60
CA GLY A 81 5.70 9.65 -22.64
C GLY A 81 5.03 8.32 -23.01
N ARG A 82 3.76 8.10 -22.62
CA ARG A 82 3.00 6.89 -22.95
C ARG A 82 2.23 7.00 -24.26
#